data_AF-A0A2X3CWT2-F1
#
_entry.id   AF-A0A2X3CWT2-F1
#
_cell.length_a   1.000
_cell.length_b   1.000
_cell.length_c   1.000
_cell.angle_alpha   90.00
_cell.angle_beta   90.00
_cell.angle_gamma   90.00
#
_symmetry.space_group_name_H-M   'P 1'
#
loop_
_entity.id
_entity.type
_entity.pdbx_description
1 polymer ?
#
loop_
_entity_poly.entity_id
_entity_poly.type
_entity_poly.pdbx_seq_one_letter_code
_entity_poly.pdbx_strand_id
1 'polypeptide(L)'
;MPLWPVTHSVPCRCTCISRFAISCVIFCGCNKIVTRQQHKADQYLDVLEQEIIHRAPLFATRQVKQLHWGGGTPTYLNKAQISRLMDLLRSYFHFSAEAEISIEVDPREIELDVLDHLRAEGFNRLSMGVQDFNKEVQRLVNREQDEAFIFDLLNHAREIGFTSTNIDLIYGLPKQTPESFAFTLQKVAELNPDRLSVFNYAHLPTLFAAQWKIKDADLPSAEQKLEILQETIGSLTTAGYQFIGMDHFARPDDELAVAQRHGVLHRNFQGYTTQGDTDLLGMGVSAISMIGDSYAQNQKELKQYYQQVAEQGNALWRGIALTRDDCLRRDVIKALICNFQLDIAAVEAQWDVDFASYFAEDLKLLAPLAHDGLVAVDDKVIQVTAKGRLLIRNICMCFDAYLRQKARMQQFSRVI
;
A
#
# COMPACT_ATOMS: atom_id res chain seq x y z
N MET A 1 -30.29 14.19 30.71
CA MET A 1 -29.27 13.14 30.92
C MET A 1 -28.58 12.88 29.58
N PRO A 2 -27.29 13.19 29.40
CA PRO A 2 -26.47 12.52 28.41
C PRO A 2 -25.63 11.47 29.13
N LEU A 3 -26.14 10.24 29.13
CA LEU A 3 -25.41 8.98 29.27
C LEU A 3 -25.13 8.58 27.80
N TRP A 4 -23.93 8.33 27.28
CA TRP A 4 -22.74 7.66 27.80
C TRP A 4 -21.47 8.11 27.02
N PRO A 5 -20.28 8.02 27.63
CA PRO A 5 -19.01 7.92 26.93
C PRO A 5 -18.80 6.47 26.48
N VAL A 6 -18.56 6.25 25.19
CA VAL A 6 -18.01 4.98 24.70
C VAL A 6 -16.59 5.27 24.24
N THR A 7 -15.65 5.26 25.18
CA THR A 7 -14.23 5.13 24.84
C THR A 7 -13.99 3.68 24.45
N HIS A 8 -14.34 3.33 23.21
CA HIS A 8 -13.67 2.22 22.56
C HIS A 8 -12.24 2.69 22.29
N SER A 9 -11.27 2.09 22.98
CA SER A 9 -9.86 2.27 22.69
C SER A 9 -9.58 1.73 21.29
N VAL A 10 -9.71 2.60 20.28
CA VAL A 10 -9.39 2.26 18.88
C VAL A 10 -7.92 1.78 18.86
N PRO A 11 -7.61 0.58 18.34
CA PRO A 11 -6.24 0.11 18.26
C PRO A 11 -5.39 1.07 17.43
N CYS A 12 -4.12 1.25 17.80
CA CYS A 12 -3.17 2.08 17.05
C CYS A 12 -2.35 1.19 16.11
N ARG A 13 -2.05 1.71 14.92
CA ARG A 13 -1.15 1.15 13.93
C ARG A 13 -0.04 2.17 13.72
N CYS A 14 1.20 1.77 13.87
CA CYS A 14 2.34 2.65 13.63
C CYS A 14 2.95 2.33 12.26
N THR A 15 3.15 3.34 11.41
CA THR A 15 3.93 3.20 10.19
C THR A 15 5.16 4.09 10.31
N CYS A 16 6.33 3.48 10.34
CA CYS A 16 7.60 4.19 10.43
C CYS A 16 8.28 4.12 9.07
N ILE A 17 8.48 5.26 8.42
CA ILE A 17 8.95 5.25 7.04
C ILE A 17 10.45 5.52 7.01
N SER A 18 11.23 4.54 6.55
CA SER A 18 12.62 4.72 6.15
C SER A 18 12.67 5.10 4.66
N ARG A 19 13.39 6.16 4.32
CA ARG A 19 13.34 6.79 2.99
C ARG A 19 14.63 6.69 2.21
N PHE A 20 15.67 6.10 2.80
CA PHE A 20 16.96 5.96 2.13
C PHE A 20 16.98 4.74 1.22
N ALA A 21 17.69 4.87 0.10
CA ALA A 21 17.99 3.77 -0.80
C ALA A 21 19.43 3.93 -1.30
N ILE A 22 20.16 2.82 -1.47
CA ILE A 22 21.56 2.85 -1.88
C ILE A 22 21.70 3.21 -3.37
N SER A 23 20.76 2.74 -4.19
CA SER A 23 20.80 2.90 -5.65
C SER A 23 19.51 3.51 -6.22
N CYS A 24 19.67 4.31 -7.28
CA CYS A 24 18.56 4.95 -7.98
C CYS A 24 17.90 3.98 -8.96
N VAL A 25 16.82 3.35 -8.52
CA VAL A 25 15.92 2.58 -9.39
C VAL A 25 15.08 3.53 -10.24
N ILE A 26 15.13 3.35 -11.56
CA ILE A 26 14.68 4.35 -12.56
C ILE A 26 13.15 4.44 -12.66
N PHE A 27 12.43 3.32 -12.54
CA PHE A 27 10.97 3.30 -12.62
C PHE A 27 10.28 3.93 -11.39
N CYS A 28 10.98 4.04 -10.26
CA CYS A 28 10.36 4.22 -8.95
C CYS A 28 9.72 5.62 -8.76
N GLY A 29 8.43 5.64 -8.43
CA GLY A 29 7.67 6.85 -8.07
C GLY A 29 7.51 7.09 -6.56
N CYS A 30 8.15 6.27 -5.72
CA CYS A 30 8.08 6.40 -4.26
C CYS A 30 8.80 7.68 -3.80
N ASN A 31 8.35 8.29 -2.69
CA ASN A 31 9.17 9.28 -2.00
C ASN A 31 10.39 8.55 -1.42
N LYS A 32 11.59 8.86 -1.92
CA LYS A 32 12.86 8.24 -1.53
C LYS A 32 14.02 9.21 -1.70
N ILE A 33 15.11 8.92 -1.01
CA ILE A 33 16.37 9.66 -1.07
C ILE A 33 17.47 8.67 -1.39
N VAL A 34 18.05 8.80 -2.59
CA VAL A 34 19.17 7.94 -3.01
C VAL A 34 20.46 8.51 -2.43
N THR A 35 21.14 7.75 -1.57
CA THR A 35 22.41 8.18 -0.99
C THR A 35 23.26 7.02 -0.50
N ARG A 36 24.58 7.12 -0.68
CA ARG A 36 25.56 6.18 -0.10
C ARG A 36 26.08 6.62 1.27
N GLN A 37 25.62 7.77 1.76
CA GLN A 37 26.11 8.36 3.01
C GLN A 37 25.35 7.77 4.21
N GLN A 38 25.84 6.65 4.73
CA GLN A 38 25.20 5.91 5.84
C GLN A 38 24.94 6.76 7.09
N HIS A 39 25.79 7.75 7.41
CA HIS A 39 25.56 8.66 8.54
C HIS A 39 24.25 9.46 8.45
N LYS A 40 23.64 9.58 7.26
CA LYS A 40 22.32 10.21 7.10
C LYS A 40 21.19 9.39 7.70
N ALA A 41 21.35 8.07 7.78
CA ALA A 41 20.40 7.21 8.48
C ALA A 41 20.43 7.52 9.99
N ASP A 42 21.61 7.71 10.59
CA ASP A 42 21.71 8.08 12.01
C ASP A 42 21.06 9.45 12.27
N GLN A 43 21.35 10.47 11.43
CA GLN A 43 20.71 11.78 11.53
C GLN A 43 19.18 11.70 11.39
N TYR A 44 18.69 10.81 10.53
CA TYR A 44 17.25 10.61 10.38
C TYR A 44 16.64 9.95 11.60
N LEU A 45 17.31 8.95 12.17
CA LEU A 45 16.88 8.30 13.40
C LEU A 45 16.90 9.27 14.59
N ASP A 46 17.87 10.19 14.66
CA ASP A 46 17.91 11.24 15.69
C ASP A 46 16.66 12.14 15.62
N VAL A 47 16.26 12.55 14.41
CA VAL A 47 15.04 13.38 14.23
C VAL A 47 13.77 12.56 14.45
N LEU A 48 13.75 11.31 13.99
CA LEU A 48 12.61 10.42 14.17
C LEU A 48 12.38 10.09 15.65
N GLU A 49 13.44 9.93 16.42
CA GLU A 49 13.40 9.81 17.88
C GLU A 49 12.71 11.03 18.52
N GLN A 50 13.07 12.25 18.10
CA GLN A 50 12.38 13.45 18.58
C GLN A 50 10.90 13.43 18.22
N GLU A 51 10.53 13.07 16.98
CA GLU A 51 9.13 12.96 16.59
C GLU A 51 8.37 11.92 17.43
N ILE A 52 8.98 10.75 17.69
CA ILE A 52 8.41 9.69 18.52
C ILE A 52 8.17 10.20 19.95
N ILE A 53 9.16 10.84 20.57
CA ILE A 53 9.08 11.37 21.94
C ILE A 53 7.89 12.32 22.10
N HIS A 54 7.66 13.19 21.11
CA HIS A 54 6.60 14.19 21.19
C HIS A 54 5.23 13.63 20.82
N ARG A 55 5.14 12.68 19.88
CA ARG A 55 3.86 12.13 19.42
C ARG A 55 3.35 10.98 20.28
N ALA A 56 4.22 10.09 20.74
CA ALA A 56 3.82 8.88 21.45
C ALA A 56 2.97 9.12 22.71
N PRO A 57 3.20 10.16 23.54
CA PRO A 57 2.35 10.43 24.70
C PRO A 57 0.86 10.65 24.36
N LEU A 58 0.55 11.12 23.15
CA LEU A 58 -0.83 11.29 22.67
C LEU A 58 -1.56 9.95 22.46
N PHE A 59 -0.81 8.84 22.41
CA PHE A 59 -1.32 7.48 22.21
C PHE A 59 -1.03 6.58 23.41
N ALA A 60 -0.71 7.14 24.57
CA ALA A 60 -0.31 6.36 25.76
C ALA A 60 -1.33 5.29 26.18
N THR A 61 -2.63 5.52 25.93
CA THR A 61 -3.72 4.59 26.25
C THR A 61 -4.03 3.59 25.13
N ARG A 62 -3.33 3.67 23.99
CA ARG A 62 -3.57 2.80 22.83
C ARG A 62 -2.58 1.64 22.82
N GLN A 63 -3.02 0.53 22.25
CA GLN A 63 -2.18 -0.64 21.98
C GLN A 63 -1.85 -0.72 20.49
N VAL A 64 -0.58 -0.97 20.16
CA VAL A 64 -0.11 -1.16 18.80
C VAL A 64 -0.38 -2.59 18.35
N LYS A 65 -1.26 -2.76 17.37
CA LYS A 65 -1.57 -4.08 16.76
C LYS A 65 -0.81 -4.34 15.46
N GLN A 66 -0.24 -3.31 14.85
CA GLN A 66 0.63 -3.48 13.69
C GLN A 66 1.67 -2.36 13.61
N LEU A 67 2.86 -2.77 13.19
CA LEU A 67 3.95 -1.92 12.78
C LEU A 67 4.33 -2.26 11.33
N HIS A 68 4.47 -1.24 10.50
CA HIS A 68 5.01 -1.40 9.15
C HIS A 68 6.15 -0.43 8.90
N TRP A 69 7.27 -0.95 8.40
CA TRP A 69 8.36 -0.17 7.85
C TRP A 69 8.36 -0.26 6.33
N GLY A 70 8.01 0.84 5.68
CA GLY A 70 8.00 0.95 4.21
C GLY A 70 8.73 2.20 3.73
N GLY A 71 8.79 2.40 2.41
CA GLY A 71 9.26 3.64 1.80
C GLY A 71 10.34 3.44 0.74
N GLY A 72 11.55 3.94 1.01
CA GLY A 72 12.69 3.78 0.11
C GLY A 72 13.19 2.34 0.18
N THR A 73 14.05 2.09 1.16
CA THR A 73 14.55 0.75 1.48
C THR A 73 14.77 0.69 2.99
N PRO A 74 13.81 0.16 3.77
CA PRO A 74 13.98 0.01 5.22
C PRO A 74 15.26 -0.72 5.62
N THR A 75 15.63 -1.76 4.88
CA THR A 75 16.88 -2.50 5.06
C THR A 75 18.15 -1.74 4.61
N TYR A 76 18.04 -0.45 4.30
CA TYR A 76 19.19 0.47 4.27
C TYR A 76 19.80 0.63 5.66
N LEU A 77 18.96 0.55 6.70
CA LEU A 77 19.41 0.59 8.08
C LEU A 77 20.25 -0.66 8.38
N ASN A 78 21.43 -0.46 8.96
CA ASN A 78 22.21 -1.58 9.47
C ASN A 78 21.57 -2.17 10.74
N LYS A 79 22.07 -3.32 11.21
CA LYS A 79 21.52 -4.02 12.39
C LYS A 79 21.41 -3.12 13.63
N ALA A 80 22.46 -2.36 13.96
CA ALA A 80 22.43 -1.47 15.12
C ALA A 80 21.38 -0.36 14.99
N GLN A 81 21.17 0.16 13.78
CA GLN A 81 20.13 1.15 13.48
C GLN A 81 18.72 0.55 13.52
N ILE A 82 18.55 -0.70 13.11
CA ILE A 82 17.29 -1.45 13.22
C ILE A 82 16.93 -1.63 14.70
N SER A 83 17.83 -2.18 15.51
CA SER A 83 17.62 -2.33 16.97
C SER A 83 17.30 -1.00 17.62
N ARG A 84 18.08 0.06 17.31
CA ARG A 84 17.83 1.40 17.85
C ARG A 84 16.39 1.86 17.62
N LEU A 85 15.90 1.73 16.39
CA LEU A 85 14.54 2.18 16.07
C LEU A 85 13.47 1.31 16.72
N MET A 86 13.65 -0.01 16.76
CA MET A 86 12.72 -0.92 17.44
C MET A 86 12.68 -0.67 18.95
N ASP A 87 13.83 -0.46 19.59
CA ASP A 87 13.94 -0.13 21.01
C ASP A 87 13.22 1.19 21.33
N LEU A 88 13.40 2.21 20.50
CA LEU A 88 12.67 3.47 20.61
C LEU A 88 11.16 3.24 20.53
N LEU A 89 10.69 2.56 19.50
CA LEU A 89 9.26 2.30 19.32
C LEU A 89 8.68 1.51 20.50
N ARG A 90 9.37 0.47 20.98
CA ARG A 90 8.92 -0.35 22.12
C ARG A 90 8.96 0.40 23.45
N SER A 91 9.86 1.38 23.59
CA SER A 91 9.97 2.20 24.81
C SER A 91 8.84 3.24 24.91
N TYR A 92 8.33 3.71 23.77
CA TYR A 92 7.33 4.79 23.73
C TYR A 92 5.91 4.32 23.41
N PHE A 93 5.73 3.13 22.83
CA PHE A 93 4.41 2.58 22.50
C PHE A 93 4.18 1.20 23.13
N HIS A 94 2.93 0.92 23.52
CA HIS A 94 2.53 -0.38 24.06
C HIS A 94 2.19 -1.35 22.93
N PHE A 95 3.05 -2.31 22.63
CA PHE A 95 2.82 -3.32 21.59
C PHE A 95 1.95 -4.48 22.10
N SER A 96 1.03 -4.95 21.26
CA SER A 96 0.40 -6.25 21.44
C SER A 96 1.43 -7.37 21.29
N ALA A 97 1.32 -8.44 22.07
CA ALA A 97 2.14 -9.64 21.90
C ALA A 97 1.93 -10.31 20.53
N GLU A 98 0.74 -10.12 19.95
CA GLU A 98 0.36 -10.63 18.63
C GLU A 98 0.47 -9.57 17.53
N ALA A 99 1.25 -8.50 17.76
CA ALA A 99 1.38 -7.43 16.78
C ALA A 99 1.93 -7.95 15.45
N GLU A 100 1.32 -7.52 14.35
CA GLU A 100 1.86 -7.72 13.01
C GLU A 100 3.01 -6.74 12.79
N ILE A 101 4.24 -7.24 12.63
CA ILE A 101 5.43 -6.40 12.49
C ILE A 101 6.07 -6.73 11.13
N SER A 102 5.96 -5.78 10.21
CA SER A 102 6.26 -5.98 8.80
C SER A 102 7.28 -4.98 8.25
N ILE A 103 8.08 -5.40 7.28
CA ILE A 103 9.14 -4.58 6.66
C ILE A 103 9.26 -4.84 5.16
N GLU A 104 9.54 -3.79 4.39
CA GLU A 104 9.95 -3.88 2.98
C GLU A 104 11.47 -4.14 2.85
N VAL A 105 11.86 -5.04 1.95
CA VAL A 105 13.24 -5.50 1.74
C VAL A 105 13.65 -5.34 0.28
N ASP A 106 14.84 -4.76 0.06
CA ASP A 106 15.51 -4.74 -1.24
C ASP A 106 16.59 -5.83 -1.28
N PRO A 107 16.49 -6.86 -2.15
CA PRO A 107 17.32 -8.06 -2.08
C PRO A 107 18.71 -7.91 -2.74
N ARG A 108 19.29 -6.70 -2.79
CA ARG A 108 20.52 -6.43 -3.57
C ARG A 108 21.77 -6.20 -2.74
N GLU A 109 21.64 -5.49 -1.63
CA GLU A 109 22.76 -5.10 -0.76
C GLU A 109 22.38 -5.40 0.70
N ILE A 110 22.04 -6.67 0.94
CA ILE A 110 21.63 -7.19 2.23
C ILE A 110 22.28 -8.56 2.42
N GLU A 111 22.73 -8.87 3.63
CA GLU A 111 23.22 -10.21 3.99
C GLU A 111 22.06 -11.04 4.56
N LEU A 112 22.08 -12.36 4.37
CA LEU A 112 21.01 -13.25 4.86
C LEU A 112 20.78 -13.12 6.37
N ASP A 113 21.86 -12.90 7.13
CA ASP A 113 21.85 -12.79 8.59
C ASP A 113 21.15 -11.52 9.12
N VAL A 114 20.76 -10.60 8.22
CA VAL A 114 19.88 -9.47 8.55
C VAL A 114 18.46 -9.96 8.77
N LEU A 115 18.01 -11.03 8.10
CA LEU A 115 16.69 -11.61 8.35
C LEU A 115 16.59 -12.25 9.73
N ASP A 116 17.64 -12.94 10.18
CA ASP A 116 17.73 -13.47 11.56
C ASP A 116 17.63 -12.35 12.58
N HIS A 117 18.34 -11.24 12.33
CA HIS A 117 18.29 -10.07 13.18
C HIS A 117 16.89 -9.43 13.21
N LEU A 118 16.25 -9.24 12.06
CA LEU A 118 14.87 -8.75 11.97
C LEU A 118 13.90 -9.68 12.72
N ARG A 119 14.07 -11.00 12.61
CA ARG A 119 13.25 -11.97 13.34
C ARG A 119 13.42 -11.81 14.85
N ALA A 120 14.67 -11.65 15.32
CA ALA A 120 14.97 -11.42 16.73
C ALA A 120 14.38 -10.10 17.26
N GLU A 121 14.33 -9.06 16.44
CA GLU A 121 13.68 -7.78 16.75
C GLU A 121 12.14 -7.85 16.74
N GLY A 122 11.58 -8.99 16.33
CA GLY A 122 10.16 -9.30 16.38
C GLY A 122 9.40 -9.11 15.06
N PHE A 123 10.10 -8.79 13.96
CA PHE A 123 9.47 -8.81 12.63
C PHE A 123 8.98 -10.22 12.31
N ASN A 124 7.78 -10.33 11.75
CA ASN A 124 7.11 -11.59 11.43
C ASN A 124 6.52 -11.64 10.01
N ARG A 125 6.57 -10.52 9.28
CA ARG A 125 6.21 -10.43 7.86
C ARG A 125 7.24 -9.61 7.09
N LEU A 126 7.39 -9.90 5.80
CA LEU A 126 8.22 -9.09 4.91
C LEU A 126 7.59 -8.97 3.53
N SER A 127 7.92 -7.87 2.85
CA SER A 127 7.64 -7.65 1.43
C SER A 127 8.95 -7.45 0.69
N MET A 128 9.20 -8.20 -0.39
CA MET A 128 10.45 -8.12 -1.14
C MET A 128 10.22 -7.56 -2.54
N GLY A 129 10.97 -6.51 -2.89
CA GLY A 129 10.87 -5.90 -4.21
C GLY A 129 11.65 -6.68 -5.27
N VAL A 130 11.01 -7.54 -6.05
CA VAL A 130 11.66 -8.27 -7.17
C VAL A 130 11.51 -7.53 -8.49
N GLN A 131 10.30 -7.06 -8.79
CA GLN A 131 9.91 -6.28 -9.97
C GLN A 131 9.91 -7.09 -11.27
N ASP A 132 11.05 -7.67 -11.63
CA ASP A 132 11.21 -8.54 -12.80
C ASP A 132 12.48 -9.42 -12.66
N PHE A 133 12.45 -10.66 -13.16
CA PHE A 133 13.64 -11.53 -13.28
C PHE A 133 14.41 -11.34 -14.59
N ASN A 134 13.79 -10.70 -15.60
CA ASN A 134 14.43 -10.44 -16.88
C ASN A 134 15.63 -9.47 -16.75
N LYS A 135 16.83 -9.95 -17.11
CA LYS A 135 18.08 -9.18 -16.98
C LYS A 135 18.18 -7.96 -17.89
N GLU A 136 17.52 -7.97 -19.05
CA GLU A 136 17.48 -6.78 -19.92
C GLU A 136 16.63 -5.68 -19.27
N VAL A 137 15.44 -6.03 -18.79
CA VAL A 137 14.55 -5.11 -18.06
C VAL A 137 15.28 -4.53 -16.85
N GLN A 138 15.94 -5.38 -16.04
CA GLN A 138 16.72 -4.97 -14.87
C GLN A 138 17.80 -3.93 -15.20
N ARG A 139 18.58 -4.13 -16.26
CA ARG A 139 19.61 -3.16 -16.70
C ARG A 139 18.97 -1.83 -17.10
N LEU A 140 17.90 -1.86 -17.89
CA LEU A 140 17.22 -0.66 -18.37
C LEU A 140 16.60 0.18 -17.25
N VAL A 141 16.23 -0.46 -16.14
CA VAL A 141 15.69 0.24 -14.96
C VAL A 141 16.70 0.43 -13.82
N ASN A 142 17.98 0.09 -14.05
CA ASN A 142 19.08 0.16 -13.07
C ASN A 142 18.77 -0.59 -11.76
N ARG A 143 18.27 -1.82 -11.90
CA ARG A 143 17.94 -2.74 -10.81
C ARG A 143 18.41 -4.16 -11.11
N GLU A 144 19.67 -4.30 -11.52
CA GLU A 144 20.32 -5.61 -11.59
C GLU A 144 20.39 -6.23 -10.19
N GLN A 145 20.01 -7.49 -10.10
CA GLN A 145 19.91 -8.26 -8.86
C GLN A 145 20.20 -9.73 -9.15
N ASP A 146 20.74 -10.46 -8.18
CA ASP A 146 21.02 -11.89 -8.32
C ASP A 146 19.75 -12.70 -8.08
N GLU A 147 19.42 -13.59 -9.02
CA GLU A 147 18.26 -14.48 -8.91
C GLU A 147 18.49 -15.52 -7.83
N ALA A 148 19.67 -16.14 -7.78
CA ALA A 148 19.97 -17.18 -6.79
C ALA A 148 19.86 -16.61 -5.37
N PHE A 149 20.39 -15.40 -5.16
CA PHE A 149 20.30 -14.71 -3.87
C PHE A 149 18.85 -14.38 -3.46
N ILE A 150 17.97 -14.01 -4.40
CA ILE A 150 16.54 -13.79 -4.11
C ILE A 150 15.88 -15.08 -3.60
N PHE A 151 16.20 -16.22 -4.22
CA PHE A 151 15.72 -17.53 -3.79
C PHE A 151 16.23 -17.87 -2.39
N ASP A 152 17.54 -17.71 -2.15
CA ASP A 152 18.15 -17.96 -0.85
C ASP A 152 17.52 -17.08 0.25
N LEU A 153 17.31 -15.80 -0.03
CA LEU A 153 16.74 -14.83 0.91
C LEU A 153 15.29 -15.18 1.27
N LEU A 154 14.44 -15.54 0.30
CA LEU A 154 13.05 -15.92 0.58
C LEU A 154 12.95 -17.27 1.28
N ASN A 155 13.78 -18.25 0.88
CA ASN A 155 13.80 -19.56 1.53
C ASN A 155 14.28 -19.45 2.99
N HIS A 156 15.35 -18.68 3.23
CA HIS A 156 15.82 -18.41 4.59
C HIS A 156 14.75 -17.72 5.44
N ALA A 157 14.05 -16.73 4.88
CA ALA A 157 12.92 -16.08 5.57
C ALA A 157 11.86 -17.10 6.01
N ARG A 158 11.51 -18.04 5.13
CA ARG A 158 10.55 -19.11 5.42
C ARG A 158 11.07 -20.05 6.52
N GLU A 159 12.34 -20.44 6.47
CA GLU A 159 12.98 -21.34 7.43
C GLU A 159 13.00 -20.76 8.85
N ILE A 160 13.25 -19.46 8.99
CA ILE A 160 13.26 -18.77 10.30
C ILE A 160 11.87 -18.29 10.76
N GLY A 161 10.82 -18.69 10.02
CA GLY A 161 9.42 -18.51 10.43
C GLY A 161 8.82 -17.14 10.12
N PHE A 162 9.29 -16.43 9.09
CA PHE A 162 8.45 -15.40 8.47
C PHE A 162 7.25 -16.04 7.79
N THR A 163 6.13 -15.34 7.83
CA THR A 163 4.87 -15.76 7.20
C THR A 163 4.32 -14.62 6.34
N SER A 164 3.41 -14.96 5.43
CA SER A 164 2.77 -13.97 4.53
C SER A 164 3.81 -13.14 3.75
N THR A 165 4.86 -13.81 3.30
CA THR A 165 5.93 -13.21 2.48
C THR A 165 5.34 -12.72 1.16
N ASN A 166 5.42 -11.41 0.93
CA ASN A 166 4.99 -10.79 -0.33
C ASN A 166 6.18 -10.56 -1.25
N ILE A 167 5.97 -10.74 -2.55
CA ILE A 167 6.89 -10.21 -3.56
C ILE A 167 6.18 -9.16 -4.42
N ASP A 168 6.88 -8.07 -4.71
CA ASP A 168 6.41 -7.05 -5.63
C ASP A 168 6.93 -7.32 -7.04
N LEU A 169 6.06 -7.28 -8.03
CA LEU A 169 6.33 -7.37 -9.46
C LEU A 169 5.76 -6.13 -10.15
N ILE A 170 6.35 -5.73 -11.27
CA ILE A 170 5.83 -4.61 -12.07
C ILE A 170 5.73 -5.05 -13.52
N TYR A 171 4.53 -4.93 -14.08
CA TYR A 171 4.32 -5.07 -15.51
C TYR A 171 4.20 -3.69 -16.18
N GLY A 172 4.58 -3.62 -17.46
CA GLY A 172 4.65 -2.38 -18.22
C GLY A 172 6.02 -1.69 -18.21
N LEU A 173 7.07 -2.31 -17.68
CA LEU A 173 8.46 -1.83 -17.72
C LEU A 173 9.05 -1.93 -19.13
N PRO A 174 10.14 -1.18 -19.44
CA PRO A 174 10.74 -1.20 -20.78
C PRO A 174 11.19 -2.60 -21.19
N LYS A 175 10.96 -2.95 -22.47
CA LYS A 175 11.26 -4.24 -23.11
C LYS A 175 10.46 -5.45 -22.61
N GLN A 176 9.50 -5.26 -21.70
CA GLN A 176 8.58 -6.35 -21.37
C GLN A 176 7.64 -6.66 -22.54
N THR A 177 7.46 -7.94 -22.80
CA THR A 177 6.43 -8.55 -23.67
C THR A 177 5.65 -9.61 -22.88
N PRO A 178 4.46 -10.05 -23.37
CA PRO A 178 3.72 -11.17 -22.78
C PRO A 178 4.60 -12.38 -22.49
N GLU A 179 5.39 -12.82 -23.48
CA GLU A 179 6.26 -13.98 -23.36
C GLU A 179 7.35 -13.79 -22.31
N SER A 180 7.96 -12.61 -22.27
CA SER A 180 9.01 -12.30 -21.30
C SER A 180 8.48 -12.27 -19.86
N PHE A 181 7.25 -11.78 -19.67
CA PHE A 181 6.65 -11.68 -18.35
C PHE A 181 6.11 -13.04 -17.90
N ALA A 182 5.57 -13.85 -18.82
CA ALA A 182 5.22 -15.24 -18.55
C ALA A 182 6.43 -16.05 -18.06
N PHE A 183 7.63 -15.84 -18.63
CA PHE A 183 8.86 -16.44 -18.10
C PHE A 183 9.18 -15.97 -16.67
N THR A 184 9.03 -14.67 -16.39
CA THR A 184 9.17 -14.14 -15.02
C THR A 184 8.16 -14.79 -14.05
N LEU A 185 6.93 -15.04 -14.48
CA LEU A 185 5.92 -15.71 -13.66
C LEU A 185 6.24 -17.19 -13.40
N GLN A 186 6.91 -17.89 -14.33
CA GLN A 186 7.40 -19.25 -14.08
C GLN A 186 8.43 -19.25 -12.94
N LYS A 187 9.38 -18.31 -12.94
CA LYS A 187 10.35 -18.13 -11.86
C LYS A 187 9.71 -17.79 -10.52
N VAL A 188 8.69 -16.96 -10.55
CA VAL A 188 7.89 -16.63 -9.37
C VAL A 188 7.15 -17.84 -8.81
N ALA A 189 6.62 -18.71 -9.67
CA ALA A 189 5.99 -19.95 -9.24
C ALA A 189 6.99 -20.92 -8.61
N GLU A 190 8.22 -21.02 -9.14
CA GLU A 190 9.33 -21.77 -8.55
C GLU A 190 9.71 -21.23 -7.16
N LEU A 191 9.76 -19.89 -7.01
CA LEU A 191 10.09 -19.21 -5.77
C LEU A 191 9.00 -19.41 -4.68
N ASN A 192 7.75 -19.59 -5.10
CA ASN A 192 6.61 -19.92 -4.25
C ASN A 192 6.38 -18.96 -3.05
N PRO A 193 6.17 -17.64 -3.28
CA PRO A 193 5.83 -16.69 -2.22
C PRO A 193 4.43 -16.93 -1.65
N ASP A 194 4.12 -16.39 -0.48
CA ASP A 194 2.76 -16.50 0.08
C ASP A 194 1.79 -15.53 -0.60
N ARG A 195 2.29 -14.35 -0.97
CA ARG A 195 1.56 -13.24 -1.57
C ARG A 195 2.33 -12.62 -2.73
N LEU A 196 1.60 -12.01 -3.64
CA LEU A 196 2.18 -11.21 -4.72
C LEU A 196 1.45 -9.90 -4.89
N SER A 197 2.21 -8.86 -5.19
CA SER A 197 1.70 -7.58 -5.64
C SER A 197 2.23 -7.28 -7.04
N VAL A 198 1.36 -7.31 -8.05
CA VAL A 198 1.73 -7.13 -9.47
C VAL A 198 1.21 -5.78 -9.96
N PHE A 199 2.06 -4.75 -9.89
CA PHE A 199 1.68 -3.37 -10.17
C PHE A 199 1.79 -3.02 -11.65
N ASN A 200 0.86 -2.20 -12.15
CA ASN A 200 1.02 -1.53 -13.44
C ASN A 200 2.04 -0.39 -13.32
N TYR A 201 3.02 -0.35 -14.21
CA TYR A 201 3.99 0.73 -14.25
C TYR A 201 3.34 2.08 -14.59
N ALA A 202 3.40 3.01 -13.62
CA ALA A 202 3.00 4.40 -13.78
C ALA A 202 4.17 5.26 -14.30
N HIS A 203 4.12 5.61 -15.58
CA HIS A 203 5.12 6.45 -16.23
C HIS A 203 4.72 7.94 -16.23
N LEU A 204 5.37 8.73 -15.37
CA LEU A 204 5.15 10.17 -15.19
C LEU A 204 6.51 10.89 -15.03
N PRO A 205 7.35 10.95 -16.07
CA PRO A 205 8.72 11.48 -15.99
C PRO A 205 8.78 12.98 -15.63
N THR A 206 7.70 13.73 -15.88
CA THR A 206 7.56 15.13 -15.43
C THR A 206 7.50 15.28 -13.91
N LEU A 207 7.01 14.26 -13.20
CA LEU A 207 6.98 14.23 -11.73
C LEU A 207 8.16 13.45 -11.15
N PHE A 208 8.60 12.39 -11.84
CA PHE A 208 9.64 11.48 -11.38
C PHE A 208 10.84 11.53 -12.31
N ALA A 209 11.77 12.46 -12.04
CA ALA A 209 12.87 12.79 -12.95
C ALA A 209 13.73 11.60 -13.39
N ALA A 210 13.87 10.56 -12.56
CA ALA A 210 14.61 9.36 -12.92
C ALA A 210 14.02 8.66 -14.15
N GLN A 211 12.68 8.64 -14.28
CA GLN A 211 11.97 7.96 -15.35
C GLN A 211 12.29 8.51 -16.75
N TRP A 212 12.83 9.73 -16.87
CA TRP A 212 13.34 10.27 -18.16
C TRP A 212 14.43 9.40 -18.80
N LYS A 213 15.09 8.52 -18.02
CA LYS A 213 16.07 7.58 -18.55
C LYS A 213 15.43 6.37 -19.26
N ILE A 214 14.14 6.13 -19.05
CA ILE A 214 13.39 5.10 -19.79
C ILE A 214 12.96 5.72 -21.11
N LYS A 215 13.20 5.01 -22.22
CA LYS A 215 12.72 5.43 -23.54
C LYS A 215 11.26 5.01 -23.70
N ASP A 216 10.38 5.96 -24.02
CA ASP A 216 8.96 5.69 -24.25
C ASP A 216 8.72 4.61 -25.31
N ALA A 217 9.56 4.57 -26.35
CA ALA A 217 9.49 3.58 -27.42
C ALA A 217 9.82 2.14 -26.97
N ASP A 218 10.46 1.97 -25.80
CA ASP A 218 10.73 0.66 -25.23
C ASP A 218 9.59 0.18 -24.32
N LEU A 219 8.60 1.03 -24.01
CA LEU A 219 7.46 0.63 -23.19
C LEU A 219 6.50 -0.26 -24.01
N PRO A 220 5.93 -1.31 -23.41
CA PRO A 220 4.92 -2.11 -24.08
C PRO A 220 3.69 -1.30 -24.42
N SER A 221 3.06 -1.65 -25.54
CA SER A 221 1.79 -1.06 -25.96
C SER A 221 0.67 -1.33 -24.95
N ALA A 222 -0.42 -0.58 -25.03
CA ALA A 222 -1.59 -0.81 -24.16
C ALA A 222 -2.17 -2.23 -24.33
N GLU A 223 -2.15 -2.77 -25.55
CA GLU A 223 -2.59 -4.13 -25.86
C GLU A 223 -1.69 -5.17 -25.18
N GLN A 224 -0.37 -5.03 -25.32
CA GLN A 224 0.60 -5.92 -24.66
C GLN A 224 0.46 -5.88 -23.13
N LYS A 225 0.22 -4.69 -22.54
CA LYS A 225 -0.02 -4.58 -21.09
C LYS A 225 -1.29 -5.31 -20.63
N LEU A 226 -2.34 -5.29 -21.44
CA LEU A 226 -3.58 -6.02 -21.14
C LEU A 226 -3.39 -7.53 -21.25
N GLU A 227 -2.67 -7.98 -22.28
CA GLU A 227 -2.32 -9.38 -22.47
C GLU A 227 -1.47 -9.90 -21.31
N ILE A 228 -0.42 -9.16 -20.92
CA ILE A 228 0.40 -9.48 -19.73
C ILE A 228 -0.48 -9.60 -18.48
N LEU A 229 -1.40 -8.66 -18.25
CA LEU A 229 -2.29 -8.70 -17.08
C LEU A 229 -3.21 -9.94 -17.10
N GLN A 230 -3.81 -10.25 -18.25
CA GLN A 230 -4.67 -11.41 -18.43
C GLN A 230 -3.91 -12.72 -18.18
N GLU A 231 -2.74 -12.87 -18.78
CA GLU A 231 -1.86 -14.04 -18.60
C GLU A 231 -1.37 -14.16 -17.16
N THR A 232 -1.07 -13.03 -16.50
CA THR A 232 -0.68 -12.99 -15.08
C THR A 232 -1.79 -13.56 -14.20
N ILE A 233 -3.02 -13.09 -14.37
CA ILE A 233 -4.16 -13.57 -13.60
C ILE A 233 -4.37 -15.08 -13.83
N GLY A 234 -4.36 -15.51 -15.10
CA GLY A 234 -4.53 -16.92 -15.46
C GLY A 234 -3.43 -17.82 -14.88
N SER A 235 -2.17 -17.40 -15.01
CA SER A 235 -1.00 -18.16 -14.54
C SER A 235 -0.96 -18.26 -13.03
N LEU A 236 -1.15 -17.15 -12.31
CA LEU A 236 -1.17 -17.15 -10.84
C LEU A 236 -2.38 -17.91 -10.28
N THR A 237 -3.54 -17.82 -10.93
CA THR A 237 -4.70 -18.64 -10.56
C THR A 237 -4.40 -20.13 -10.71
N THR A 238 -3.77 -20.53 -11.81
CA THR A 238 -3.35 -21.91 -12.05
C THR A 238 -2.31 -22.38 -11.03
N ALA A 239 -1.42 -21.49 -10.61
CA ALA A 239 -0.44 -21.74 -9.53
C ALA A 239 -1.05 -21.75 -8.12
N GLY A 240 -2.37 -21.56 -8.00
CA GLY A 240 -3.10 -21.65 -6.73
C GLY A 240 -3.12 -20.36 -5.91
N TYR A 241 -3.07 -19.20 -6.56
CA TYR A 241 -3.31 -17.90 -5.91
C TYR A 241 -4.70 -17.37 -6.25
N GLN A 242 -5.40 -16.84 -5.25
CA GLN A 242 -6.61 -16.06 -5.45
C GLN A 242 -6.22 -14.63 -5.81
N PHE A 243 -6.78 -14.11 -6.91
CA PHE A 243 -6.75 -12.67 -7.16
C PHE A 243 -7.58 -11.97 -6.08
N ILE A 244 -6.94 -11.27 -5.15
CA ILE A 244 -7.62 -10.53 -4.09
C ILE A 244 -8.21 -9.24 -4.64
N GLY A 245 -7.52 -8.56 -5.55
CA GLY A 245 -8.06 -7.37 -6.20
C GLY A 245 -7.03 -6.29 -6.44
N MET A 246 -7.33 -5.38 -7.37
CA MET A 246 -6.38 -4.42 -7.91
C MET A 246 -5.11 -5.12 -8.37
N ASP A 247 -4.09 -5.14 -7.52
CA ASP A 247 -2.74 -5.57 -7.85
C ASP A 247 -2.32 -6.77 -6.97
N HIS A 248 -3.17 -7.26 -6.05
CA HIS A 248 -2.78 -8.27 -5.05
C HIS A 248 -3.32 -9.67 -5.33
N PHE A 249 -2.47 -10.66 -5.05
CA PHE A 249 -2.75 -12.09 -5.07
C PHE A 249 -2.28 -12.73 -3.77
N ALA A 250 -3.05 -13.69 -3.25
CA ALA A 250 -2.69 -14.42 -2.04
C ALA A 250 -3.21 -15.85 -2.12
N ARG A 251 -2.69 -16.77 -1.29
CA ARG A 251 -3.22 -18.13 -1.20
C ARG A 251 -4.70 -18.12 -0.76
N PRO A 252 -5.54 -19.08 -1.21
CA PRO A 252 -6.96 -19.11 -0.83
C PRO A 252 -7.21 -19.20 0.68
N ASP A 253 -6.31 -19.81 1.43
CA ASP A 253 -6.31 -19.93 2.90
C ASP A 253 -5.60 -18.78 3.61
N ASP A 254 -4.98 -17.85 2.88
CA ASP A 254 -4.44 -16.62 3.44
C ASP A 254 -5.53 -15.80 4.13
N GLU A 255 -5.19 -15.18 5.25
CA GLU A 255 -6.09 -14.35 6.05
C GLU A 255 -6.79 -13.24 5.24
N LEU A 256 -6.18 -12.69 4.19
CA LEU A 256 -6.79 -11.68 3.32
C LEU A 256 -7.88 -12.30 2.45
N ALA A 257 -7.63 -13.50 1.90
CA ALA A 257 -8.59 -14.24 1.10
C ALA A 257 -9.79 -14.68 1.95
N VAL A 258 -9.52 -15.15 3.17
CA VAL A 258 -10.55 -15.52 4.15
C VAL A 258 -11.39 -14.30 4.54
N ALA A 259 -10.76 -13.18 4.90
CA ALA A 259 -11.46 -11.95 5.26
C ALA A 259 -12.33 -11.41 4.11
N GLN A 260 -11.84 -11.48 2.87
CA GLN A 260 -12.60 -11.07 1.68
C GLN A 260 -13.86 -11.92 1.49
N ARG A 261 -13.76 -13.25 1.63
CA ARG A 261 -14.93 -14.14 1.50
C ARG A 261 -15.96 -13.91 2.60
N HIS A 262 -15.53 -13.44 3.77
CA HIS A 262 -16.43 -13.07 4.86
C HIS A 262 -16.91 -11.61 4.80
N GLY A 263 -16.52 -10.83 3.77
CA GLY A 263 -16.95 -9.44 3.60
C GLY A 263 -16.31 -8.46 4.59
N VAL A 264 -15.22 -8.83 5.25
CA VAL A 264 -14.53 -8.04 6.28
C VAL A 264 -13.08 -7.71 5.90
N LEU A 265 -12.74 -7.74 4.60
CA LEU A 265 -11.44 -7.27 4.16
C LEU A 265 -11.39 -5.74 4.27
N HIS A 266 -10.26 -5.22 4.76
CA HIS A 266 -10.01 -3.79 4.86
C HIS A 266 -8.81 -3.38 4.03
N ARG A 267 -8.64 -2.06 3.86
CA ARG A 267 -7.51 -1.46 3.15
C ARG A 267 -7.04 -0.19 3.85
N ASN A 268 -5.72 -0.01 3.87
CA ASN A 268 -5.06 1.23 4.30
C ASN A 268 -4.05 1.69 3.23
N PHE A 269 -3.23 2.70 3.53
CA PHE A 269 -2.23 3.23 2.59
C PHE A 269 -1.15 2.22 2.16
N GLN A 270 -0.87 1.19 2.97
CA GLN A 270 0.09 0.15 2.65
C GLN A 270 -0.51 -0.94 1.75
N GLY A 271 -1.81 -1.22 1.89
CA GLY A 271 -2.46 -2.28 1.13
C GLY A 271 -3.67 -2.87 1.84
N TYR A 272 -4.05 -4.08 1.43
CA TYR A 272 -5.10 -4.85 2.09
C TYR A 272 -4.65 -5.35 3.47
N THR A 273 -5.59 -5.45 4.39
CA THR A 273 -5.33 -5.88 5.78
C THR A 273 -6.60 -6.48 6.37
N THR A 274 -6.43 -7.40 7.31
CA THR A 274 -7.53 -7.93 8.13
C THR A 274 -7.89 -7.02 9.31
N GLN A 275 -7.01 -6.09 9.68
CA GLN A 275 -7.25 -5.19 10.81
C GLN A 275 -7.95 -3.91 10.35
N GLY A 276 -9.28 -3.95 10.38
CA GLY A 276 -10.17 -2.79 10.26
C GLY A 276 -10.19 -1.90 11.51
N ASP A 277 -10.77 -0.71 11.36
CA ASP A 277 -11.06 0.23 12.45
C ASP A 277 -9.89 0.49 13.41
N THR A 278 -8.71 0.70 12.83
CA THR A 278 -7.50 1.10 13.55
C THR A 278 -7.11 2.53 13.16
N ASP A 279 -6.70 3.32 14.14
CA ASP A 279 -6.01 4.58 13.88
C ASP A 279 -4.59 4.26 13.36
N LEU A 280 -4.20 4.86 12.24
CA LEU A 280 -2.86 4.75 11.65
C LEU A 280 -2.07 6.03 11.95
N LEU A 281 -1.02 5.92 12.75
CA LEU A 281 -0.03 6.97 12.98
C LEU A 281 1.17 6.76 12.05
N GLY A 282 1.35 7.70 11.12
CA GLY A 282 2.53 7.79 10.27
C GLY A 282 3.62 8.66 10.90
N MET A 283 4.85 8.16 10.94
CA MET A 283 6.05 8.87 11.42
C MET A 283 7.15 8.87 10.36
N GLY A 284 7.96 9.93 10.34
CA GLY A 284 8.96 10.15 9.30
C GLY A 284 8.50 11.04 8.16
N VAL A 285 9.44 11.36 7.26
CA VAL A 285 9.19 12.27 6.14
C VAL A 285 8.15 11.69 5.17
N SER A 286 7.18 12.53 4.80
CA SER A 286 5.98 12.25 3.97
C SER A 286 5.01 11.19 4.48
N ALA A 287 5.20 10.68 5.70
CA ALA A 287 4.29 9.72 6.30
C ALA A 287 2.87 10.28 6.42
N ILE A 288 1.89 9.42 6.17
CA ILE A 288 0.47 9.76 6.25
C ILE A 288 -0.11 9.03 7.45
N SER A 289 -0.90 9.75 8.23
CA SER A 289 -1.71 9.24 9.34
C SER A 289 -3.18 9.23 8.92
N MET A 290 -3.93 8.23 9.39
CA MET A 290 -5.39 8.14 9.31
C MET A 290 -5.91 7.94 10.73
N ILE A 291 -6.33 9.01 11.39
CA ILE A 291 -6.65 8.99 12.82
C ILE A 291 -8.00 9.64 13.00
N GLY A 292 -8.94 8.88 13.56
CA GLY A 292 -10.36 9.19 13.46
C GLY A 292 -10.77 9.40 12.00
N ASP A 293 -11.74 10.29 11.79
CA ASP A 293 -12.18 10.71 10.46
C ASP A 293 -11.29 11.83 9.91
N SER A 294 -9.97 11.64 9.92
CA SER A 294 -9.01 12.63 9.40
C SER A 294 -7.79 11.98 8.77
N TYR A 295 -7.28 12.60 7.71
CA TYR A 295 -5.99 12.29 7.13
C TYR A 295 -5.01 13.42 7.37
N ALA A 296 -3.80 13.09 7.80
CA ALA A 296 -2.74 14.06 8.08
C ALA A 296 -1.43 13.57 7.45
N GLN A 297 -0.66 14.46 6.84
CA GLN A 297 0.60 14.12 6.19
C GLN A 297 1.74 14.96 6.75
N ASN A 298 2.86 14.30 7.04
CA ASN A 298 4.10 14.96 7.40
C ASN A 298 4.75 15.67 6.19
N GLN A 299 5.64 16.62 6.46
CA GLN A 299 6.46 17.29 5.44
C GLN A 299 7.06 16.31 4.45
N LYS A 300 6.99 16.62 3.15
CA LYS A 300 7.47 15.71 2.08
C LYS A 300 8.93 15.89 1.73
N GLU A 301 9.51 17.03 2.07
CA GLU A 301 10.92 17.36 1.86
C GLU A 301 11.71 17.16 3.14
N LEU A 302 12.82 16.42 3.05
CA LEU A 302 13.60 16.02 4.23
C LEU A 302 14.10 17.22 5.04
N LYS A 303 14.53 18.29 4.36
CA LYS A 303 15.01 19.51 5.03
C LYS A 303 13.91 20.17 5.87
N GLN A 304 12.69 20.27 5.32
CA GLN A 304 11.54 20.85 6.02
C GLN A 304 11.07 19.95 7.16
N TYR A 305 11.10 18.63 6.95
CA TYR A 305 10.84 17.64 8.00
C TYR A 305 11.81 17.81 9.18
N TYR A 306 13.12 17.86 8.93
CA TYR A 306 14.13 18.06 9.98
C TYR A 306 13.95 19.37 10.74
N GLN A 307 13.76 20.47 10.01
CA GLN A 307 13.56 21.77 10.61
C GLN A 307 12.31 21.80 11.51
N GLN A 308 11.17 21.31 11.00
CA GLN A 308 9.91 21.41 11.74
C GLN A 308 9.89 20.50 12.98
N VAL A 309 10.47 19.29 12.92
CA VAL A 309 10.60 18.43 14.10
C VAL A 309 11.50 19.07 15.16
N ALA A 310 12.61 19.68 14.75
CA ALA A 310 13.51 20.35 15.70
C ALA A 310 12.84 21.56 16.39
N GLU A 311 11.97 22.29 15.67
CA GLU A 311 11.28 23.48 16.21
C GLU A 311 10.00 23.15 17.00
N GLN A 312 9.26 22.10 16.62
CA GLN A 312 7.89 21.85 17.08
C GLN A 312 7.65 20.43 17.62
N GLY A 313 8.66 19.56 17.55
CA GLY A 313 8.53 18.14 17.94
C GLY A 313 7.71 17.29 16.96
N ASN A 314 7.19 17.85 15.88
CA ASN A 314 6.42 17.11 14.88
C ASN A 314 6.54 17.76 13.49
N ALA A 315 6.19 17.02 12.44
CA ALA A 315 6.32 17.50 11.06
C ALA A 315 4.99 17.63 10.31
N LEU A 316 3.86 17.90 11.00
CA LEU A 316 2.56 18.01 10.35
C LEU A 316 2.58 19.13 9.29
N TRP A 317 2.30 18.78 8.04
CA TRP A 317 2.29 19.74 6.92
C TRP A 317 0.88 20.10 6.47
N ARG A 318 0.06 19.08 6.19
CA ARG A 318 -1.29 19.24 5.65
C ARG A 318 -2.18 18.09 6.07
N GLY A 319 -3.48 18.31 6.02
CA GLY A 319 -4.46 17.27 6.30
C GLY A 319 -5.85 17.66 5.84
N ILE A 320 -6.79 16.74 6.04
CA ILE A 320 -8.22 16.95 5.82
C ILE A 320 -8.98 16.26 6.95
N ALA A 321 -9.90 17.00 7.56
CA ALA A 321 -10.95 16.42 8.38
C ALA A 321 -12.11 16.05 7.47
N LEU A 322 -12.51 14.78 7.48
CA LEU A 322 -13.54 14.28 6.59
C LEU A 322 -14.91 14.77 7.08
N THR A 323 -15.73 15.22 6.15
CA THR A 323 -17.13 15.50 6.42
C THR A 323 -17.92 14.19 6.55
N ARG A 324 -19.17 14.28 7.02
CA ARG A 324 -20.08 13.11 7.05
C ARG A 324 -20.23 12.46 5.66
N ASP A 325 -20.32 13.27 4.60
CA ASP A 325 -20.40 12.75 3.22
C ASP A 325 -19.10 12.03 2.82
N ASP A 326 -17.94 12.59 3.17
CA ASP A 326 -16.64 11.96 2.88
C ASP A 326 -16.50 10.60 3.57
N CYS A 327 -16.91 10.50 4.85
CA CYS A 327 -16.85 9.23 5.59
C CYS A 327 -17.79 8.18 5.01
N LEU A 328 -19.02 8.57 4.67
CA LEU A 328 -20.02 7.69 4.05
C LEU A 328 -19.50 7.16 2.70
N ARG A 329 -18.99 8.06 1.84
CA ARG A 329 -18.42 7.68 0.54
C ARG A 329 -17.16 6.85 0.67
N ARG A 330 -16.29 7.17 1.65
CA ARG A 330 -15.10 6.37 1.98
C ARG A 330 -15.51 4.93 2.29
N ASP A 331 -16.53 4.73 3.12
CA ASP A 331 -16.94 3.40 3.55
C ASP A 331 -17.58 2.60 2.40
N VAL A 332 -18.39 3.25 1.56
CA VAL A 332 -18.92 2.66 0.31
C VAL A 332 -17.79 2.24 -0.62
N ILE A 333 -16.82 3.12 -0.89
CA ILE A 333 -15.68 2.83 -1.76
C ILE A 333 -14.82 1.71 -1.18
N LYS A 334 -14.57 1.71 0.14
CA LYS A 334 -13.82 0.65 0.83
C LYS A 334 -14.49 -0.70 0.68
N ALA A 335 -15.81 -0.79 0.87
CA ALA A 335 -16.55 -2.03 0.71
C ALA A 335 -16.46 -2.57 -0.72
N LEU A 336 -16.65 -1.72 -1.73
CA LEU A 336 -16.52 -2.11 -3.13
C LEU A 336 -15.10 -2.56 -3.50
N ILE A 337 -14.07 -1.82 -3.08
CA ILE A 337 -12.67 -2.17 -3.37
C ILE A 337 -12.23 -3.45 -2.68
N CYS A 338 -12.63 -3.68 -1.43
CA CYS A 338 -12.12 -4.80 -0.64
C CYS A 338 -12.95 -6.07 -0.85
N ASN A 339 -14.26 -5.94 -0.87
CA ASN A 339 -15.17 -7.08 -0.82
C ASN A 339 -15.90 -7.33 -2.14
N PHE A 340 -15.77 -6.44 -3.13
CA PHE A 340 -16.49 -6.49 -4.42
C PHE A 340 -18.01 -6.54 -4.29
N GLN A 341 -18.52 -6.15 -3.12
CA GLN A 341 -19.92 -6.16 -2.79
C GLN A 341 -20.21 -5.01 -1.83
N LEU A 342 -21.38 -4.42 -1.96
CA LEU A 342 -21.93 -3.42 -1.03
C LEU A 342 -23.34 -3.85 -0.63
N ASP A 343 -23.58 -4.01 0.67
CA ASP A 343 -24.91 -4.18 1.25
C ASP A 343 -25.51 -2.79 1.49
N ILE A 344 -26.59 -2.49 0.77
CA ILE A 344 -27.26 -1.18 0.82
C ILE A 344 -27.86 -0.95 2.21
N ALA A 345 -28.56 -1.95 2.77
CA ALA A 345 -29.23 -1.82 4.06
C ALA A 345 -28.24 -1.58 5.20
N ALA A 346 -27.05 -2.18 5.13
CA ALA A 346 -25.98 -1.92 6.10
C ALA A 346 -25.50 -0.46 6.06
N VAL A 347 -25.35 0.12 4.87
CA VAL A 347 -24.96 1.53 4.70
C VAL A 347 -26.06 2.47 5.22
N GLU A 348 -27.31 2.21 4.85
CA GLU A 348 -28.47 3.00 5.31
C GLU A 348 -28.60 2.98 6.83
N ALA A 349 -28.45 1.81 7.46
CA ALA A 349 -28.52 1.68 8.91
C ALA A 349 -27.36 2.37 9.64
N GLN A 350 -26.13 2.28 9.10
CA GLN A 350 -24.96 2.92 9.71
C GLN A 350 -25.03 4.44 9.62
N TRP A 351 -25.48 4.97 8.48
CA TRP A 351 -25.39 6.40 8.19
C TRP A 351 -26.71 7.14 8.37
N ASP A 352 -27.85 6.48 8.53
CA ASP A 352 -29.18 7.09 8.56
C ASP A 352 -29.45 7.90 7.27
N VAL A 353 -29.46 7.18 6.15
CA VAL A 353 -29.74 7.72 4.81
C VAL A 353 -30.64 6.77 4.04
N ASP A 354 -31.41 7.29 3.09
CA ASP A 354 -32.01 6.50 2.00
C ASP A 354 -31.00 6.47 0.84
N PHE A 355 -30.46 5.28 0.54
CA PHE A 355 -29.35 5.11 -0.39
C PHE A 355 -29.72 5.55 -1.80
N ALA A 356 -30.92 5.19 -2.26
CA ALA A 356 -31.39 5.48 -3.61
C ALA A 356 -31.50 7.00 -3.83
N SER A 357 -32.01 7.73 -2.83
CA SER A 357 -32.11 9.18 -2.89
C SER A 357 -30.75 9.86 -2.71
N TYR A 358 -29.94 9.42 -1.74
CA TYR A 358 -28.65 10.04 -1.42
C TYR A 358 -27.64 9.90 -2.57
N PHE A 359 -27.60 8.73 -3.20
CA PHE A 359 -26.68 8.40 -4.29
C PHE A 359 -27.32 8.45 -5.67
N ALA A 360 -28.45 9.17 -5.84
CA ALA A 360 -29.17 9.21 -7.11
C ALA A 360 -28.32 9.66 -8.31
N GLU A 361 -27.40 10.61 -8.12
CA GLU A 361 -26.46 11.03 -9.17
C GLU A 361 -25.41 9.94 -9.47
N ASP A 362 -24.89 9.31 -8.42
CA ASP A 362 -23.86 8.28 -8.48
C ASP A 362 -24.38 7.02 -9.19
N LEU A 363 -25.62 6.62 -8.89
CA LEU A 363 -26.31 5.50 -9.54
C LEU A 363 -26.54 5.76 -11.03
N LYS A 364 -26.80 7.01 -11.44
CA LYS A 364 -26.86 7.37 -12.87
C LYS A 364 -25.51 7.20 -13.57
N LEU A 365 -24.40 7.51 -12.89
CA LEU A 365 -23.06 7.29 -13.41
C LEU A 365 -22.70 5.80 -13.43
N LEU A 366 -23.27 5.00 -12.54
CA LEU A 366 -23.05 3.56 -12.44
C LEU A 366 -23.84 2.77 -13.49
N ALA A 367 -25.01 3.26 -13.92
CA ALA A 367 -25.91 2.56 -14.85
C ALA A 367 -25.26 2.09 -16.17
N PRO A 368 -24.41 2.88 -16.87
CA PRO A 368 -23.71 2.39 -18.06
C PRO A 368 -22.76 1.21 -17.75
N LEU A 369 -22.05 1.26 -16.62
CA LEU A 369 -21.16 0.18 -16.19
C LEU A 369 -21.95 -1.09 -15.82
N ALA A 370 -23.16 -0.91 -15.29
CA ALA A 370 -24.06 -2.03 -15.04
C ALA A 370 -24.60 -2.64 -16.34
N HIS A 371 -24.96 -1.82 -17.33
CA HIS A 371 -25.35 -2.27 -18.66
C HIS A 371 -24.24 -3.06 -19.36
N ASP A 372 -22.98 -2.65 -19.19
CA ASP A 372 -21.80 -3.37 -19.70
C ASP A 372 -21.47 -4.66 -18.90
N GLY A 373 -22.25 -4.96 -17.86
CA GLY A 373 -22.11 -6.16 -17.04
C GLY A 373 -20.90 -6.14 -16.10
N LEU A 374 -20.35 -4.95 -15.80
CA LEU A 374 -19.25 -4.80 -14.82
C LEU A 374 -19.76 -4.89 -13.39
N VAL A 375 -21.02 -4.52 -13.17
CA VAL A 375 -21.63 -4.48 -11.84
C VAL A 375 -23.11 -4.88 -11.99
N ALA A 376 -23.60 -5.72 -11.09
CA ALA A 376 -25.02 -5.99 -10.93
C ALA A 376 -25.54 -5.13 -9.78
N VAL A 377 -26.59 -4.35 -10.03
CA VAL A 377 -27.24 -3.48 -9.04
C VAL A 377 -28.67 -3.94 -8.87
N ASP A 378 -29.07 -4.23 -7.64
CA ASP A 378 -30.47 -4.36 -7.25
C ASP A 378 -30.77 -3.47 -6.02
N ASP A 379 -31.99 -3.56 -5.50
CA ASP A 379 -32.46 -2.73 -4.39
C ASP A 379 -31.75 -3.03 -3.04
N LYS A 380 -30.98 -4.11 -2.95
CA LYS A 380 -30.33 -4.57 -1.72
C LYS A 380 -28.82 -4.58 -1.82
N VAL A 381 -28.27 -4.89 -2.98
CA VAL A 381 -26.84 -5.18 -3.15
C VAL A 381 -26.31 -4.56 -4.45
N ILE A 382 -25.11 -3.98 -4.35
CA ILE A 382 -24.25 -3.71 -5.51
C ILE A 382 -23.17 -4.78 -5.53
N GLN A 383 -23.20 -5.66 -6.53
CA GLN A 383 -22.24 -6.75 -6.72
C GLN A 383 -21.34 -6.45 -7.92
N VAL A 384 -20.03 -6.36 -7.68
CA VAL A 384 -19.05 -6.26 -8.77
C VAL A 384 -18.89 -7.65 -9.39
N THR A 385 -19.06 -7.73 -10.72
CA THR A 385 -18.94 -8.99 -11.45
C THR A 385 -17.47 -9.37 -11.64
N ALA A 386 -17.19 -10.61 -12.03
CA ALA A 386 -15.83 -11.04 -12.36
C ALA A 386 -15.13 -10.12 -13.39
N LYS A 387 -15.88 -9.61 -14.38
CA LYS A 387 -15.39 -8.63 -15.36
C LYS A 387 -15.11 -7.27 -14.71
N GLY A 388 -15.99 -6.81 -13.83
CA GLY A 388 -15.84 -5.53 -13.14
C GLY A 388 -14.69 -5.45 -12.15
N ARG A 389 -14.21 -6.58 -11.62
CA ARG A 389 -13.11 -6.59 -10.63
C ARG A 389 -11.84 -5.92 -11.15
N LEU A 390 -11.55 -6.03 -12.44
CA LEU A 390 -10.40 -5.37 -13.09
C LEU A 390 -10.59 -3.86 -13.27
N LEU A 391 -11.85 -3.43 -13.33
CA LEU A 391 -12.26 -2.04 -13.52
C LEU A 391 -12.85 -1.44 -12.23
N ILE A 392 -12.46 -1.98 -11.08
CA ILE A 392 -13.01 -1.57 -9.78
C ILE A 392 -12.80 -0.07 -9.50
N ARG A 393 -11.69 0.49 -10.00
CA ARG A 393 -11.39 1.92 -9.90
C ARG A 393 -12.46 2.75 -10.63
N ASN A 394 -12.88 2.33 -11.83
CA ASN A 394 -13.93 3.00 -12.60
C ASN A 394 -15.29 2.96 -11.88
N ILE A 395 -15.61 1.82 -11.26
CA ILE A 395 -16.84 1.67 -10.45
C ILE A 395 -16.80 2.62 -9.24
N CYS A 396 -15.68 2.69 -8.53
CA CYS A 396 -15.54 3.55 -7.35
C CYS A 396 -15.56 5.04 -7.71
N MET A 397 -15.06 5.42 -8.89
CA MET A 397 -15.09 6.80 -9.38
C MET A 397 -16.52 7.37 -9.51
N CYS A 398 -17.54 6.52 -9.69
CA CYS A 398 -18.94 6.96 -9.70
C CYS A 398 -19.35 7.60 -8.36
N PHE A 399 -18.76 7.13 -7.25
CA PHE A 399 -19.03 7.60 -5.88
C PHE A 399 -18.07 8.68 -5.39
N ASP A 400 -17.13 9.14 -6.22
CA ASP A 400 -16.18 10.20 -5.88
C ASP A 400 -16.77 11.59 -6.19
N ALA A 401 -17.12 12.33 -5.13
CA ALA A 401 -17.69 13.67 -5.25
C ALA A 401 -16.67 14.72 -5.73
N TYR A 402 -15.38 14.56 -5.41
CA TYR A 402 -14.33 15.52 -5.77
C TYR A 402 -14.00 15.49 -7.26
N LEU A 403 -13.91 14.29 -7.85
CA LEU A 403 -13.73 14.14 -9.30
C LEU A 403 -14.89 14.80 -10.07
N ARG A 404 -16.12 14.63 -9.59
CA ARG A 404 -17.31 15.26 -10.16
C ARG A 404 -17.23 16.78 -10.09
N GLN A 405 -16.88 17.33 -8.94
CA GLN A 405 -16.71 18.78 -8.77
C GLN A 405 -15.64 19.35 -9.71
N LYS A 406 -14.50 18.67 -9.83
CA LYS A 406 -13.41 19.07 -10.73
C LYS A 406 -13.85 19.05 -12.20
N ALA A 407 -14.57 18.02 -12.63
CA ALA A 407 -15.10 17.94 -13.99
C ALA A 407 -16.09 19.08 -14.29
N ARG A 408 -16.98 19.40 -13.35
CA ARG A 408 -17.90 20.55 -13.46
C ARG A 408 -17.13 21.87 -13.60
N MET A 409 -16.13 22.12 -12.75
CA MET A 409 -15.31 23.33 -12.82
C MET A 409 -14.59 23.50 -14.16
N GLN A 410 -14.04 22.43 -14.73
CA GLN A 410 -13.37 22.45 -16.03
C GLN A 410 -14.33 22.69 -17.20
N GLN A 411 -15.60 22.28 -17.08
CA GLN A 411 -16.63 22.58 -18.08
C GLN A 411 -17.01 24.07 -18.05
N PHE A 412 -17.11 24.69 -16.87
CA PHE A 412 -17.39 26.13 -16.76
C PHE A 412 -16.22 27.01 -17.19
N SER A 413 -14.96 26.58 -17.00
CA SER A 413 -13.78 27.35 -17.43
C SER A 413 -13.55 27.37 -18.95
N ARG A 414 -14.29 26.57 -19.73
CA ARG A 414 -14.24 26.54 -21.20
C ARG A 414 -15.34 27.38 -21.86
N VAL A 415 -16.10 28.15 -21.08
CA VAL A 415 -17.22 28.99 -21.54
C VAL A 415 -16.83 30.48 -21.65
N ILE A 416 -15.54 30.82 -21.52
CA ILE A 416 -15.02 32.18 -21.75
C ILE A 416 -13.94 32.15 -22.82
#